data_AF-A0A3L7TRE6-F1
#
_entry.id   AF-A0A3L7TRE6-F1
#
_cell.length_a   1.000
_cell.length_b   1.000
_cell.length_c   1.000
_cell.angle_alpha   90.00
_cell.angle_beta   90.00
_cell.angle_gamma   90.00
#
_symmetry.space_group_name_H-M   'P 1'
#
loop_
_entity.id
_entity.type
_entity.pdbx_description
1 polymer ?
#
loop_
_entity_poly.entity_id
_entity_poly.type
_entity_poly.pdbx_seq_one_letter_code
_entity_poly.pdbx_strand_id
1 'polypeptide(L)'
;MSVKWSASALCGCAVAAFVVCSTTARGAEWAQRPLAAAIATNEAVGEKKHPQDGPHVDLRFRVDAKEFVAEIAMNLVFLDWMVQTDREDAERVDASELPRVRAALAAYCAVQMPVRIDGAAAVGDVRALKVNDPDEALLPLFPVSGWRGLRKVSFEIAFALSAPPQSISVMWSAYPPDLLSVLASKPPLDIAAEWSADGLRSQLMFTRSEPGFTWNRPVEGVASRLERVPTPPSARAIVPSWATLAVLLFIVAFLAAAMSRKPPRIALGTGLLAAVIVMIIRPSGLPFLAFGSRSAAVLDERDARATFEALQANLYRAFDYDSESMVYDALALSVSGELLEETYLGVRRALVIEEEGGAMSRVVALTPMSTVIASHGEIADATGKSVAAFVVNASWRVEGRVTHWGHAHDRTNEYEGRFVVAALADGWRIHDAEITRQERVENAELPQMPTVPVDPLNEEL
;
A
#
# COMPACT_ATOMS: atom_id res chain seq x y z
N MET A 1 26.36 -56.86 10.09
CA MET A 1 25.89 -57.44 11.36
C MET A 1 24.38 -57.28 11.45
N SER A 2 23.68 -58.27 11.99
CA SER A 2 22.22 -58.31 12.08
C SER A 2 21.78 -58.02 13.51
N VAL A 3 20.82 -57.11 13.70
CA VAL A 3 19.94 -57.09 14.87
C VAL A 3 18.52 -56.78 14.41
N LYS A 4 17.61 -57.74 14.61
CA LYS A 4 16.16 -57.57 14.48
C LYS A 4 15.63 -56.93 15.76
N TRP A 5 14.50 -56.21 15.69
CA TRP A 5 13.48 -56.28 16.75
C TRP A 5 12.06 -56.33 16.16
N SER A 6 11.13 -56.84 16.97
CA SER A 6 9.85 -57.42 16.56
C SER A 6 8.67 -56.44 16.62
N ALA A 7 7.59 -56.78 15.92
CA ALA A 7 6.29 -56.13 16.01
C ALA A 7 5.43 -56.67 17.18
N SER A 8 4.20 -56.13 17.28
CA SER A 8 3.05 -56.45 18.18
C SER A 8 3.07 -55.82 19.59
N ALA A 9 1.96 -55.31 20.16
CA ALA A 9 0.65 -54.93 19.58
C ALA A 9 -0.23 -54.08 20.56
N LEU A 10 -1.27 -53.44 20.00
CA LEU A 10 -2.60 -53.09 20.59
C LEU A 10 -2.79 -51.87 21.54
N CYS A 11 -3.92 -51.17 21.28
CA CYS A 11 -4.62 -50.11 22.03
C CYS A 11 -3.86 -48.80 22.35
N GLY A 12 -4.47 -47.61 22.26
CA GLY A 12 -5.81 -47.26 21.80
C GLY A 12 -6.28 -45.89 22.33
N CYS A 13 -6.49 -44.92 21.44
CA CYS A 13 -7.27 -43.67 21.63
C CYS A 13 -6.90 -42.65 22.74
N ALA A 14 -6.37 -41.50 22.27
CA ALA A 14 -6.98 -40.16 22.38
C ALA A 14 -6.48 -39.13 23.43
N VAL A 15 -6.25 -37.89 22.92
CA VAL A 15 -6.18 -36.55 23.58
C VAL A 15 -5.01 -36.36 24.59
N ALA A 16 -3.89 -35.67 24.29
CA ALA A 16 -3.69 -34.24 23.95
C ALA A 16 -4.04 -33.26 25.10
N ALA A 17 -3.28 -32.21 25.44
CA ALA A 17 -1.91 -31.80 25.07
C ALA A 17 -1.29 -31.05 26.27
N PHE A 18 0.04 -31.07 26.40
CA PHE A 18 0.75 -30.40 27.50
C PHE A 18 1.59 -29.21 27.02
N VAL A 19 1.80 -28.25 27.91
CA VAL A 19 2.38 -26.93 27.66
C VAL A 19 3.86 -26.89 28.08
N VAL A 20 4.73 -26.44 27.15
CA VAL A 20 5.98 -25.64 27.35
C VAL A 20 7.37 -26.29 27.60
N CYS A 21 8.38 -25.58 27.02
CA CYS A 21 9.85 -25.59 27.19
C CYS A 21 10.69 -26.69 26.47
N SER A 22 11.55 -26.40 25.46
CA SER A 22 12.76 -25.50 25.37
C SER A 22 14.00 -26.09 26.10
N THR A 23 15.28 -25.93 25.75
CA THR A 23 16.06 -25.06 24.81
C THR A 23 17.22 -25.90 24.16
N THR A 24 18.28 -25.44 23.48
CA THR A 24 18.89 -24.11 23.20
C THR A 24 19.84 -24.15 21.99
N ALA A 25 19.96 -23.05 21.23
CA ALA A 25 21.24 -22.54 20.70
C ALA A 25 21.13 -21.00 20.65
N ARG A 26 22.07 -20.26 21.27
CA ARG A 26 21.99 -18.80 21.43
C ARG A 26 22.89 -18.08 20.43
N GLY A 27 22.45 -16.93 19.94
CA GLY A 27 23.29 -16.02 19.14
C GLY A 27 22.55 -14.75 18.73
N ALA A 28 22.67 -13.71 19.57
CA ALA A 28 22.14 -12.35 19.41
C ALA A 28 20.61 -12.15 19.43
N GLU A 29 20.12 -11.58 20.53
CA GLU A 29 18.81 -10.91 20.57
C GLU A 29 18.92 -9.57 19.85
N TRP A 30 18.37 -9.49 18.63
CA TRP A 30 18.01 -8.22 17.99
C TRP A 30 16.50 -8.05 18.12
N ALA A 31 16.03 -6.82 18.33
CA ALA A 31 14.62 -6.55 18.55
C ALA A 31 13.80 -6.81 17.28
N GLN A 32 13.02 -7.89 17.28
CA GLN A 32 12.11 -8.24 16.20
C GLN A 32 11.13 -7.09 15.93
N ARG A 33 11.14 -6.55 14.70
CA ARG A 33 10.12 -5.61 14.21
C ARG A 33 9.40 -6.24 13.02
N PRO A 34 8.06 -6.42 13.09
CA PRO A 34 7.31 -6.92 11.93
C PRO A 34 7.37 -5.91 10.78
N LEU A 35 7.35 -6.40 9.53
CA LEU A 35 7.34 -5.56 8.32
C LEU A 35 6.26 -4.47 8.38
N ALA A 36 5.08 -4.82 8.90
CA ALA A 36 3.97 -3.92 9.08
C ALA A 36 4.32 -2.71 9.97
N ALA A 37 5.10 -2.93 11.03
CA ALA A 37 5.62 -1.84 11.86
C ALA A 37 6.61 -1.00 11.06
N ALA A 38 7.53 -1.57 10.29
CA ALA A 38 8.50 -0.79 9.51
C ALA A 38 7.85 0.08 8.41
N ILE A 39 6.76 -0.38 7.77
CA ILE A 39 6.01 0.42 6.80
C ILE A 39 5.22 1.53 7.51
N ALA A 40 4.64 1.23 8.68
CA ALA A 40 3.91 2.18 9.52
C ALA A 40 4.82 3.22 10.21
N THR A 41 6.05 2.86 10.59
CA THR A 41 6.96 3.72 11.39
C THR A 41 7.68 4.78 10.57
N ASN A 42 6.96 5.38 9.62
CA ASN A 42 7.03 6.83 9.47
C ASN A 42 6.38 7.57 10.65
N GLU A 43 5.68 6.85 11.56
CA GLU A 43 5.23 7.33 12.87
C GLU A 43 6.33 7.92 13.78
N ALA A 44 5.88 8.81 14.66
CA ALA A 44 6.72 9.59 15.56
C ALA A 44 7.01 8.89 16.90
N VAL A 45 8.19 8.26 17.01
CA VAL A 45 8.76 7.94 18.32
C VAL A 45 9.28 9.24 18.97
N GLY A 46 8.39 9.96 19.66
CA GLY A 46 8.76 11.04 20.58
C GLY A 46 8.50 12.48 20.10
N GLU A 47 7.56 12.73 19.18
CA GLU A 47 7.20 14.12 18.85
C GLU A 47 6.54 14.83 20.04
N LYS A 48 7.13 15.97 20.44
CA LYS A 48 6.41 17.01 21.17
C LYS A 48 5.20 17.38 20.31
N LYS A 49 4.00 17.46 20.89
CA LYS A 49 2.81 17.95 20.18
C LYS A 49 3.15 19.29 19.51
N HIS A 50 3.25 19.30 18.18
CA HIS A 50 3.52 20.52 17.44
C HIS A 50 2.35 21.50 17.64
N PRO A 51 2.61 22.82 17.77
CA PRO A 51 1.55 23.80 18.00
C PRO A 51 0.52 23.78 16.88
N GLN A 52 -0.77 23.73 17.21
CA GLN A 52 -1.88 23.52 16.27
C GLN A 52 -2.56 24.84 15.85
N ASP A 53 -1.88 25.95 16.07
CA ASP A 53 -2.49 27.25 16.35
C ASP A 53 -2.39 28.22 15.17
N GLY A 54 -3.37 28.17 14.27
CA GLY A 54 -3.44 29.04 13.10
C GLY A 54 -4.65 28.73 12.20
N PRO A 55 -4.76 29.41 11.04
CA PRO A 55 -5.73 29.06 10.01
C PRO A 55 -5.51 27.63 9.51
N HIS A 56 -6.56 26.82 9.42
CA HIS A 56 -6.48 25.46 8.89
C HIS A 56 -7.66 25.10 7.98
N VAL A 57 -7.37 24.40 6.87
CA VAL A 57 -8.34 23.72 6.02
C VAL A 57 -7.81 22.35 5.58
N ASP A 58 -8.68 21.35 5.60
CA ASP A 58 -8.55 20.05 4.96
C ASP A 58 -9.49 20.03 3.72
N LEU A 59 -8.96 19.59 2.59
CA LEU A 59 -9.64 19.52 1.30
C LEU A 59 -9.58 18.07 0.79
N ARG A 60 -10.73 17.45 0.55
CA ARG A 60 -10.80 16.11 -0.02
C ARG A 60 -11.71 16.10 -1.23
N PHE A 61 -11.19 15.64 -2.35
CA PHE A 61 -11.88 15.63 -3.63
C PHE A 61 -12.18 14.18 -4.01
N ARG A 62 -13.45 13.87 -4.26
CA ARG A 62 -13.90 12.51 -4.56
C ARG A 62 -14.67 12.47 -5.87
N VAL A 63 -14.27 11.56 -6.77
CA VAL A 63 -14.88 11.39 -8.10
C VAL A 63 -15.63 10.06 -8.15
N ASP A 64 -16.95 10.11 -7.96
CA ASP A 64 -17.83 8.95 -8.13
C ASP A 64 -18.32 8.84 -9.60
N ALA A 65 -19.05 7.77 -9.90
CA ALA A 65 -19.71 7.58 -11.20
C ALA A 65 -20.88 8.57 -11.48
N LYS A 66 -21.34 9.33 -10.48
CA LYS A 66 -22.55 10.19 -10.56
C LYS A 66 -22.36 11.62 -10.07
N GLU A 67 -21.40 11.87 -9.20
CA GLU A 67 -21.07 13.21 -8.72
C GLU A 67 -19.56 13.32 -8.46
N PHE A 68 -19.06 14.53 -8.65
CA PHE A 68 -17.79 14.98 -8.13
C PHE A 68 -18.07 15.75 -6.84
N VAL A 69 -17.40 15.43 -5.74
CA VAL A 69 -17.62 16.04 -4.43
C VAL A 69 -16.32 16.64 -3.92
N ALA A 70 -16.35 17.92 -3.52
CA ALA A 70 -15.31 18.53 -2.70
C ALA A 70 -15.80 18.57 -1.25
N GLU A 71 -15.23 17.72 -0.40
CA GLU A 71 -15.45 17.68 1.04
C GLU A 71 -14.42 18.63 1.68
N ILE A 72 -14.90 19.69 2.34
CA ILE A 72 -14.07 20.79 2.85
C ILE A 72 -14.31 20.91 4.36
N ALA A 73 -13.24 20.90 5.15
CA ALA A 73 -13.31 21.10 6.59
C ALA A 73 -12.26 22.12 7.06
N MET A 74 -12.69 23.23 7.64
CA MET A 74 -11.81 24.33 8.05
C MET A 74 -12.10 24.83 9.45
N ASN A 75 -11.13 25.41 10.15
CA ASN A 75 -11.40 26.06 11.43
C ASN A 75 -11.98 27.47 11.26
N LEU A 76 -12.56 28.04 12.33
CA LEU A 76 -13.18 29.37 12.26
C LEU A 76 -12.17 30.46 11.89
N VAL A 77 -10.89 30.32 12.25
CA VAL A 77 -9.82 31.25 11.83
C VAL A 77 -9.70 31.31 10.30
N PHE A 78 -9.73 30.16 9.62
CA PHE A 78 -9.68 30.10 8.16
C PHE A 78 -11.00 30.55 7.53
N LEU A 79 -12.14 30.15 8.10
CA LEU A 79 -13.46 30.56 7.64
C LEU A 79 -13.60 32.10 7.62
N ASP A 80 -13.18 32.77 8.69
CA ASP A 80 -13.26 34.22 8.84
C ASP A 80 -12.38 34.96 7.82
N TRP A 81 -11.30 34.32 7.35
CA TRP A 81 -10.46 34.85 6.27
C TRP A 81 -11.16 34.73 4.90
N MET A 82 -11.90 33.64 4.65
CA MET A 82 -12.63 33.43 3.40
C MET A 82 -13.92 34.25 3.31
N VAL A 83 -14.75 34.21 4.35
CA VAL A 83 -16.10 34.78 4.37
C VAL A 83 -16.36 35.54 5.67
N GLN A 84 -16.64 36.83 5.54
CA GLN A 84 -17.10 37.65 6.65
C GLN A 84 -18.60 37.35 6.89
N THR A 85 -18.91 36.82 8.07
CA THR A 85 -20.30 36.56 8.49
C THR A 85 -20.53 37.16 9.88
N ASP A 86 -21.59 37.95 10.04
CA ASP A 86 -21.96 38.53 11.32
C ASP A 86 -22.50 37.45 12.25
N ARG A 87 -21.69 37.02 13.23
CA ARG A 87 -22.05 36.01 14.23
C ARG A 87 -22.37 36.67 15.58
N GLU A 88 -23.31 36.10 16.32
CA GLU A 88 -23.62 36.55 17.70
C GLU A 88 -22.45 36.33 18.66
N ASP A 89 -21.67 35.26 18.43
CA ASP A 89 -20.46 34.91 19.14
C ASP A 89 -19.34 34.68 18.13
N ALA A 90 -18.23 35.42 18.24
CA ALA A 90 -17.11 35.31 17.30
C ALA A 90 -16.37 33.96 17.41
N GLU A 91 -16.58 33.20 18.48
CA GLU A 91 -15.95 31.91 18.73
C GLU A 91 -16.86 30.72 18.37
N ARG A 92 -18.11 30.94 17.94
CA ARG A 92 -19.10 29.89 17.66
C ARG A 92 -19.82 30.16 16.34
N VAL A 93 -20.43 29.14 15.77
CA VAL A 93 -21.49 29.29 14.76
C VAL A 93 -22.71 28.58 15.32
N ASP A 94 -23.78 29.33 15.59
CA ASP A 94 -25.01 28.76 16.10
C ASP A 94 -25.81 28.05 14.99
N ALA A 95 -26.67 27.09 15.36
CA ALA A 95 -27.51 26.38 14.41
C ALA A 95 -28.44 27.32 13.61
N SER A 96 -28.85 28.45 14.22
CA SER A 96 -29.63 29.51 13.56
C SER A 96 -28.84 30.27 12.48
N GLU A 97 -27.50 30.25 12.53
CA GLU A 97 -26.62 31.00 11.62
C GLU A 97 -26.21 30.17 10.40
N LEU A 98 -26.27 28.84 10.48
CA LEU A 98 -25.87 27.91 9.42
C LEU A 98 -26.48 28.22 8.03
N PRO A 99 -27.76 28.60 7.88
CA PRO A 99 -28.32 28.93 6.56
C PRO A 99 -27.63 30.15 5.91
N ARG A 100 -27.22 31.12 6.73
CA ARG A 100 -26.51 32.34 6.29
C ARG A 100 -25.05 32.06 5.97
N VAL A 101 -24.37 31.24 6.79
CA VAL A 101 -23.02 30.74 6.51
C VAL A 101 -22.99 29.91 5.22
N ARG A 102 -23.96 28.99 5.02
CA ARG A 102 -24.12 28.21 3.79
C ARG A 102 -24.24 29.10 2.54
N ALA A 103 -25.06 30.15 2.62
CA ALA A 103 -25.25 31.08 1.51
C ALA A 103 -23.97 31.87 1.19
N ALA A 104 -23.23 32.32 2.20
CA ALA A 104 -21.95 33.01 2.03
C ALA A 104 -20.88 32.09 1.40
N LEU A 105 -20.77 30.84 1.88
CA LEU A 105 -19.88 29.83 1.32
C LEU A 105 -20.23 29.49 -0.13
N ALA A 106 -21.51 29.31 -0.45
CA ALA A 106 -21.95 29.05 -1.82
C ALA A 106 -21.60 30.19 -2.78
N ALA A 107 -21.82 31.45 -2.37
CA ALA A 107 -21.45 32.62 -3.14
C ALA A 107 -19.93 32.76 -3.31
N TYR A 108 -19.16 32.47 -2.27
CA TYR A 108 -17.69 32.46 -2.33
C TYR A 108 -17.19 31.39 -3.32
N CYS A 109 -17.53 30.12 -3.09
CA CYS A 109 -17.03 28.99 -3.87
C CYS A 109 -17.41 29.08 -5.36
N ALA A 110 -18.61 29.58 -5.68
CA ALA A 110 -19.04 29.79 -7.07
C ALA A 110 -18.16 30.77 -7.88
N VAL A 111 -17.44 31.68 -7.19
CA VAL A 111 -16.55 32.67 -7.82
C VAL A 111 -15.08 32.31 -7.65
N GLN A 112 -14.70 31.87 -6.44
CA GLN A 112 -13.31 31.71 -6.00
C GLN A 112 -12.77 30.29 -6.17
N MET A 113 -13.65 29.30 -6.27
CA MET A 113 -13.28 27.89 -6.47
C MET A 113 -13.89 27.34 -7.78
N PRO A 114 -13.56 27.92 -8.96
CA PRO A 114 -14.13 27.49 -10.23
C PRO A 114 -13.72 26.04 -10.55
N VAL A 115 -14.72 25.21 -10.82
CA VAL A 115 -14.55 23.82 -11.25
C VAL A 115 -14.93 23.70 -12.73
N ARG A 116 -14.11 22.97 -13.49
CA ARG A 116 -14.44 22.55 -14.86
C ARG A 116 -14.44 21.04 -14.98
N ILE A 117 -15.44 20.49 -15.64
CA ILE A 117 -15.61 19.06 -15.89
C ILE A 117 -15.64 18.89 -17.41
N ASP A 118 -14.70 18.12 -17.97
CA ASP A 118 -14.47 17.99 -19.41
C ASP A 118 -14.37 19.35 -20.15
N GLY A 119 -13.80 20.35 -19.47
CA GLY A 119 -13.65 21.72 -19.95
C GLY A 119 -14.88 22.63 -19.77
N ALA A 120 -16.07 22.09 -19.52
CA ALA A 120 -17.27 22.86 -19.23
C ALA A 120 -17.26 23.36 -17.78
N ALA A 121 -17.70 24.61 -17.53
CA ALA A 121 -17.82 25.14 -16.18
C ALA A 121 -18.96 24.43 -15.42
N ALA A 122 -18.67 23.96 -14.20
CA ALA A 122 -19.62 23.27 -13.35
C ALA A 122 -19.98 24.14 -12.14
N VAL A 123 -21.27 24.16 -11.78
CA VAL A 123 -21.78 24.81 -10.58
C VAL A 123 -22.11 23.72 -9.56
N GLY A 124 -21.56 23.82 -8.37
CA GLY A 124 -21.78 22.86 -7.29
C GLY A 124 -22.83 23.35 -6.28
N ASP A 125 -23.59 22.43 -5.69
CA ASP A 125 -24.44 22.73 -4.54
C ASP A 125 -23.66 22.51 -3.24
N VAL A 126 -23.64 23.53 -2.37
CA VAL A 126 -23.07 23.42 -1.02
C VAL A 126 -24.07 22.68 -0.14
N ARG A 127 -23.72 21.52 0.38
CA ARG A 127 -24.58 20.69 1.23
C ARG A 127 -23.83 20.18 2.47
N ALA A 128 -24.54 19.45 3.34
CA ALA A 128 -23.98 18.80 4.53
C ALA A 128 -23.22 19.70 5.54
N LEU A 129 -23.47 21.02 5.52
CA LEU A 129 -22.83 21.98 6.43
C LEU A 129 -23.05 21.61 7.91
N LYS A 130 -21.95 21.43 8.64
CA LYS A 130 -21.90 21.06 10.06
C LYS A 130 -20.80 21.86 10.78
N VAL A 131 -20.91 21.89 12.10
CA VAL A 131 -19.89 22.42 13.01
C VAL A 131 -19.59 21.30 14.01
N ASN A 132 -18.31 21.10 14.36
CA ASN A 132 -17.96 20.13 15.40
C ASN A 132 -18.30 20.66 16.80
N ASP A 133 -18.40 19.74 17.76
CA ASP A 133 -18.38 20.03 19.18
C ASP A 133 -17.06 19.48 19.75
N PRO A 134 -16.00 20.29 19.88
CA PRO A 134 -14.67 19.81 20.21
C PRO A 134 -14.45 19.64 21.71
N ASP A 135 -13.60 18.68 22.08
CA ASP A 135 -13.17 18.47 23.47
C ASP A 135 -12.36 19.69 24.00
N GLU A 136 -12.85 20.29 25.08
CA GLU A 136 -12.22 21.43 25.77
C GLU A 136 -10.79 21.10 26.24
N ALA A 137 -10.48 19.82 26.50
CA ALA A 137 -9.14 19.38 26.87
C ALA A 137 -8.07 19.65 25.79
N LEU A 138 -8.49 19.96 24.56
CA LEU A 138 -7.60 20.33 23.45
C LEU A 138 -7.29 21.84 23.38
N LEU A 139 -8.01 22.72 24.10
CA LEU A 139 -7.76 24.17 24.11
C LEU A 139 -6.29 24.58 24.36
N PRO A 140 -5.51 23.91 25.25
CA PRO A 140 -4.10 24.27 25.47
C PRO A 140 -3.20 24.15 24.24
N LEU A 141 -3.68 23.54 23.15
CA LEU A 141 -2.96 23.43 21.86
C LEU A 141 -3.18 24.66 20.94
N PHE A 142 -4.11 25.56 21.31
CA PHE A 142 -4.53 26.75 20.56
C PHE A 142 -4.38 28.06 21.39
N PRO A 143 -3.19 28.41 21.91
CA PRO A 143 -3.03 29.56 22.82
C PRO A 143 -3.32 30.95 22.22
N VAL A 144 -3.33 31.11 20.89
CA VAL A 144 -3.60 32.37 20.17
C VAL A 144 -5.01 32.37 19.57
N SER A 145 -5.43 31.29 18.92
CA SER A 145 -6.73 31.19 18.25
C SER A 145 -7.86 30.65 19.14
N GLY A 146 -7.55 30.02 20.26
CA GLY A 146 -8.51 29.51 21.24
C GLY A 146 -9.60 28.64 20.62
N TRP A 147 -10.85 28.88 21.02
CA TRP A 147 -12.02 28.18 20.49
C TRP A 147 -12.18 28.32 18.96
N ARG A 148 -11.69 29.39 18.34
CA ARG A 148 -11.77 29.58 16.87
C ARG A 148 -10.81 28.66 16.10
N GLY A 149 -9.68 28.30 16.70
CA GLY A 149 -8.75 27.33 16.12
C GLY A 149 -9.25 25.89 16.24
N LEU A 150 -9.86 25.60 17.39
CA LEU A 150 -10.35 24.26 17.77
C LEU A 150 -11.70 23.89 17.12
N ARG A 151 -12.60 24.87 16.92
CA ARG A 151 -13.89 24.65 16.23
C ARG A 151 -13.70 24.60 14.72
N LYS A 152 -14.19 23.52 14.11
CA LYS A 152 -14.16 23.20 12.68
C LYS A 152 -15.57 23.24 12.09
N VAL A 153 -15.69 23.86 10.94
CA VAL A 153 -16.86 23.84 10.06
C VAL A 153 -16.55 22.93 8.88
N SER A 154 -17.44 21.99 8.59
CA SER A 154 -17.31 21.08 7.45
C SER A 154 -18.53 21.12 6.54
N PHE A 155 -18.32 20.98 5.23
CA PHE A 155 -19.38 20.96 4.23
C PHE A 155 -18.91 20.23 2.96
N GLU A 156 -19.87 19.87 2.12
CA GLU A 156 -19.64 19.28 0.81
C GLU A 156 -20.01 20.29 -0.28
N ILE A 157 -19.28 20.30 -1.39
CA ILE A 157 -19.71 20.93 -2.64
C ILE A 157 -19.89 19.81 -3.68
N ALA A 158 -21.13 19.52 -4.05
CA ALA A 158 -21.47 18.43 -4.95
C ALA A 158 -21.76 18.94 -6.37
N PHE A 159 -21.06 18.36 -7.35
CA PHE A 159 -21.17 18.66 -8.78
C PHE A 159 -21.73 17.43 -9.50
N ALA A 160 -22.94 17.52 -10.06
CA ALA A 160 -23.58 16.40 -10.73
C ALA A 160 -22.88 16.03 -12.05
N LEU A 161 -22.62 14.72 -12.25
CA LEU A 161 -22.00 14.19 -13.45
C LEU A 161 -23.06 13.56 -14.36
N SER A 162 -23.17 14.06 -15.59
CA SER A 162 -24.07 13.46 -16.60
C SER A 162 -23.50 12.18 -17.23
N ALA A 163 -22.18 12.00 -17.18
CA ALA A 163 -21.43 10.85 -17.65
C ALA A 163 -20.09 10.77 -16.90
N PRO A 164 -19.37 9.63 -16.92
CA PRO A 164 -18.06 9.52 -16.27
C PRO A 164 -17.03 10.50 -16.87
N PRO A 165 -16.50 11.49 -16.12
CA PRO A 165 -15.71 12.60 -16.66
C PRO A 165 -14.30 12.18 -17.05
N GLN A 166 -13.78 12.65 -18.18
CA GLN A 166 -12.41 12.37 -18.64
C GLN A 166 -11.39 13.32 -17.99
N SER A 167 -11.77 14.56 -17.68
CA SER A 167 -10.95 15.48 -16.88
C SER A 167 -11.78 16.33 -15.93
N ILE A 168 -11.17 16.68 -14.79
CA ILE A 168 -11.72 17.62 -13.82
C ILE A 168 -10.63 18.59 -13.42
N SER A 169 -10.90 19.89 -13.55
CA SER A 169 -10.00 20.97 -13.16
C SER A 169 -10.63 21.75 -11.99
N VAL A 170 -9.85 21.98 -10.95
CA VAL A 170 -10.24 22.72 -9.73
C VAL A 170 -9.20 23.79 -9.46
N MET A 171 -9.64 24.95 -9.00
CA MET A 171 -8.75 26.01 -8.51
C MET A 171 -9.09 26.35 -7.07
N TRP A 172 -8.08 26.52 -6.22
CA TRP A 172 -8.20 27.03 -4.86
C TRP A 172 -7.53 28.40 -4.75
N SER A 173 -8.17 29.38 -4.11
CA SER A 173 -7.67 30.76 -4.03
C SER A 173 -7.41 31.29 -2.61
N ALA A 174 -7.69 30.51 -1.57
CA ALA A 174 -7.57 30.94 -0.18
C ALA A 174 -6.23 30.53 0.46
N TYR A 175 -5.35 31.50 0.66
CA TYR A 175 -4.00 31.31 1.22
C TYR A 175 -3.76 32.32 2.36
N PRO A 176 -4.36 32.12 3.55
CA PRO A 176 -4.06 32.92 4.74
C PRO A 176 -2.59 32.74 5.15
N PRO A 177 -2.02 33.64 5.98
CA PRO A 177 -0.64 33.50 6.44
C PRO A 177 -0.47 32.29 7.36
N ASP A 178 0.61 31.54 7.17
CA ASP A 178 1.09 30.52 8.10
C ASP A 178 1.58 31.20 9.38
N LEU A 179 0.75 31.14 10.42
CA LEU A 179 1.05 31.68 11.75
C LEU A 179 2.08 30.83 12.51
N LEU A 180 2.26 29.56 12.14
CA LEU A 180 3.23 28.64 12.76
C LEU A 180 4.66 28.86 12.23
N SER A 181 4.81 29.41 11.02
CA SER A 181 6.10 29.75 10.43
C SER A 181 6.97 30.58 11.39
N VAL A 182 8.25 30.19 11.55
CA VAL A 182 9.22 30.97 12.34
C VAL A 182 9.73 32.24 11.62
N LEU A 183 9.34 32.44 10.36
CA LEU A 183 9.76 33.59 9.55
C LEU A 183 9.03 34.87 9.94
N ALA A 184 9.77 36.00 9.91
CA ALA A 184 9.23 37.32 10.24
C ALA A 184 8.08 37.77 9.31
N SER A 185 8.09 37.34 8.04
CA SER A 185 7.13 37.74 7.01
C SER A 185 5.92 36.80 6.85
N LYS A 186 5.78 35.77 7.70
CA LYS A 186 4.64 34.82 7.78
C LYS A 186 4.08 34.45 6.38
N PRO A 187 4.74 33.53 5.63
CA PRO A 187 4.39 33.21 4.25
C PRO A 187 2.94 32.71 4.12
N PRO A 188 2.34 32.74 2.92
CA PRO A 188 1.04 32.11 2.69
C PRO A 188 1.11 30.61 3.02
N LEU A 189 0.03 30.07 3.61
CA LEU A 189 -0.11 28.66 3.95
C LEU A 189 -0.18 27.82 2.67
N ASP A 190 0.58 26.73 2.58
CA ASP A 190 0.43 25.74 1.50
C ASP A 190 -0.69 24.76 1.88
N ILE A 191 -1.63 24.54 0.96
CA ILE A 191 -2.88 23.83 1.25
C ILE A 191 -2.83 22.43 0.66
N ALA A 192 -2.61 21.44 1.52
CA ALA A 192 -2.71 20.05 1.10
C ALA A 192 -4.16 19.65 0.83
N ALA A 193 -4.32 18.76 -0.14
CA ALA A 193 -5.59 18.14 -0.42
C ALA A 193 -5.41 16.66 -0.79
N GLU A 194 -6.44 15.87 -0.51
CA GLU A 194 -6.57 14.51 -1.00
C GLU A 194 -7.44 14.46 -2.26
N TRP A 195 -7.08 13.63 -3.22
CA TRP A 195 -7.87 13.35 -4.42
C TRP A 195 -8.06 11.85 -4.61
N SER A 196 -9.30 11.42 -4.46
CA SER A 196 -9.77 10.04 -4.54
C SER A 196 -10.65 9.86 -5.78
N ALA A 197 -10.12 9.20 -6.81
CA ALA A 197 -10.78 9.03 -8.10
C ALA A 197 -10.36 7.73 -8.78
N ASP A 198 -11.30 7.09 -9.46
CA ASP A 198 -11.07 5.85 -10.23
C ASP A 198 -10.53 4.68 -9.37
N GLY A 199 -10.74 4.68 -8.05
CA GLY A 199 -10.19 3.65 -7.14
C GLY A 199 -8.81 4.00 -6.55
N LEU A 200 -8.30 5.22 -6.81
CA LEU A 200 -6.99 5.70 -6.40
C LEU A 200 -7.08 6.95 -5.53
N ARG A 201 -6.36 6.93 -4.41
CA ARG A 201 -6.09 8.08 -3.55
C ARG A 201 -4.77 8.72 -3.98
N SER A 202 -4.70 10.05 -3.93
CA SER A 202 -3.48 10.82 -4.20
C SER A 202 -3.46 12.07 -3.33
N GLN A 203 -2.28 12.54 -2.94
CA GLN A 203 -2.12 13.86 -2.31
C GLN A 203 -1.69 14.87 -3.38
N LEU A 204 -2.21 16.08 -3.25
CA LEU A 204 -1.76 17.26 -3.98
C LEU A 204 -1.54 18.42 -3.00
N MET A 205 -0.80 19.41 -3.44
CA MET A 205 -0.55 20.64 -2.69
C MET A 205 -0.94 21.82 -3.58
N PHE A 206 -1.86 22.64 -3.10
CA PHE A 206 -2.13 23.94 -3.70
C PHE A 206 -1.23 24.97 -3.05
N THR A 207 -0.50 25.72 -3.89
CA THR A 207 0.33 26.85 -3.45
C THR A 207 -0.20 28.12 -4.07
N ARG A 208 0.16 29.30 -3.53
CA ARG A 208 -0.26 30.57 -4.12
C ARG A 208 0.23 30.76 -5.58
N SER A 209 1.36 30.14 -5.93
CA SER A 209 1.92 30.11 -7.30
C SER A 209 1.26 29.06 -8.20
N GLU A 210 0.82 27.94 -7.62
CA GLU A 210 0.18 26.83 -8.33
C GLU A 210 -1.21 26.53 -7.72
N PRO A 211 -2.20 27.43 -7.93
CA PRO A 211 -3.51 27.32 -7.31
C PRO A 211 -4.47 26.37 -8.02
N GLY A 212 -4.07 25.80 -9.16
CA GLY A 212 -4.92 24.98 -10.02
C GLY A 212 -4.42 23.55 -10.16
N PHE A 213 -5.32 22.59 -10.02
CA PHE A 213 -5.08 21.17 -10.24
C PHE A 213 -5.98 20.66 -11.37
N THR A 214 -5.48 19.75 -12.21
CA THR A 214 -6.29 19.10 -13.26
C THR A 214 -6.04 17.60 -13.27
N TRP A 215 -7.05 16.86 -12.83
CA TRP A 215 -7.09 15.41 -12.93
C TRP A 215 -7.51 14.98 -14.34
N ASN A 216 -6.95 13.87 -14.81
CA ASN A 216 -7.34 13.20 -16.04
C ASN A 216 -7.55 11.70 -15.74
N ARG A 217 -8.58 11.09 -16.31
CA ARG A 217 -8.85 9.66 -16.14
C ARG A 217 -7.69 8.81 -16.67
N PRO A 218 -7.16 7.84 -15.89
CA PRO A 218 -6.20 6.85 -16.39
C PRO A 218 -6.77 6.02 -17.56
N VAL A 219 -6.00 5.86 -18.63
CA VAL A 219 -6.46 5.14 -19.84
C VAL A 219 -6.47 3.61 -19.66
N GLU A 220 -5.57 3.08 -18.83
CA GLU A 220 -5.37 1.63 -18.63
C GLU A 220 -6.00 1.08 -17.34
N GLY A 221 -6.75 1.92 -16.61
CA GLY A 221 -7.30 1.61 -15.28
C GLY A 221 -6.23 1.49 -14.19
N VAL A 222 -6.65 1.20 -12.96
CA VAL A 222 -5.73 1.17 -11.81
C VAL A 222 -4.75 0.00 -11.86
N ALA A 223 -5.22 -1.17 -12.30
CA ALA A 223 -4.46 -2.42 -12.25
C ALA A 223 -3.15 -2.38 -13.08
N SER A 224 -3.03 -1.46 -14.06
CA SER A 224 -1.77 -1.31 -14.83
C SER A 224 -0.66 -0.59 -14.07
N ARG A 225 -0.94 0.02 -12.91
CA ARG A 225 0.06 0.69 -12.05
C ARG A 225 0.95 -0.27 -11.28
N LEU A 226 0.54 -1.53 -11.13
CA LEU A 226 1.38 -2.56 -10.51
C LEU A 226 2.41 -3.06 -11.51
N GLU A 227 3.66 -3.15 -11.08
CA GLU A 227 4.77 -3.68 -11.87
C GLU A 227 4.54 -5.15 -12.18
N ARG A 228 4.87 -5.54 -13.41
CA ARG A 228 4.65 -6.91 -13.89
C ARG A 228 5.68 -7.85 -13.30
N VAL A 229 5.26 -8.58 -12.27
CA VAL A 229 5.99 -9.72 -11.71
C VAL A 229 5.97 -10.88 -12.73
N PRO A 230 7.11 -11.52 -13.05
CA PRO A 230 7.14 -12.65 -13.97
C PRO A 230 6.36 -13.86 -13.40
N THR A 231 5.80 -14.70 -14.27
CA THR A 231 5.12 -15.92 -13.82
C THR A 231 6.15 -16.95 -13.32
N PRO A 232 5.97 -17.57 -12.14
CA PRO A 232 6.88 -18.58 -11.64
C PRO A 232 6.97 -19.78 -12.59
N PRO A 233 8.17 -20.33 -12.84
CA PRO A 233 8.31 -21.55 -13.60
C PRO A 233 7.60 -22.70 -12.86
N SER A 234 6.89 -23.56 -13.60
CA SER A 234 6.14 -24.66 -13.00
C SER A 234 7.06 -25.82 -12.60
N ALA A 235 6.81 -26.38 -11.42
CA ALA A 235 7.48 -27.61 -10.96
C ALA A 235 7.25 -28.74 -11.97
N ARG A 236 8.33 -29.40 -12.40
CA ARG A 236 8.27 -30.46 -13.41
C ARG A 236 8.26 -31.82 -12.73
N ALA A 237 7.39 -32.72 -13.19
CA ALA A 237 7.40 -34.08 -12.68
C ALA A 237 8.73 -34.79 -12.98
N ILE A 238 9.26 -35.53 -12.01
CA ILE A 238 10.47 -36.36 -12.18
C ILE A 238 10.18 -37.46 -13.19
N VAL A 239 9.05 -38.14 -13.03
CA VAL A 239 8.47 -39.06 -14.00
C VAL A 239 7.22 -38.40 -14.60
N PRO A 240 7.26 -37.93 -15.85
CA PRO A 240 6.10 -37.32 -16.49
C PRO A 240 5.00 -38.36 -16.77
N SER A 241 3.75 -37.91 -16.85
CA SER A 241 2.57 -38.79 -17.01
C SER A 241 2.60 -39.67 -18.26
N TRP A 242 3.30 -39.28 -19.32
CA TRP A 242 3.50 -40.13 -20.51
C TRP A 242 4.47 -41.30 -20.25
N ALA A 243 5.43 -41.17 -19.32
CA ALA A 243 6.41 -42.22 -19.05
C ALA A 243 5.80 -43.36 -18.22
N THR A 244 5.02 -43.02 -17.19
CA THR A 244 4.19 -43.99 -16.45
C THR A 244 3.11 -44.61 -17.34
N LEU A 245 2.47 -43.82 -18.21
CA LEU A 245 1.51 -44.33 -19.19
C LEU A 245 2.16 -45.32 -20.19
N ALA A 246 3.39 -45.06 -20.65
CA ALA A 246 4.14 -45.98 -21.50
C ALA A 246 4.43 -47.32 -20.81
N VAL A 247 4.78 -47.30 -19.52
CA VAL A 247 4.97 -48.51 -18.70
C VAL A 247 3.65 -49.25 -18.46
N LEU A 248 2.57 -48.54 -18.15
CA LEU A 248 1.23 -49.12 -18.00
C LEU A 248 0.75 -49.81 -19.30
N LEU A 249 0.90 -49.13 -20.43
CA LEU A 249 0.50 -49.68 -21.73
C LEU A 249 1.42 -50.83 -22.19
N PHE A 250 2.72 -50.79 -21.86
CA PHE A 250 3.61 -51.95 -22.02
C PHE A 250 3.07 -53.18 -21.25
N ILE A 251 2.78 -53.01 -19.96
CA ILE A 251 2.29 -54.07 -19.08
C ILE A 251 0.96 -54.62 -19.60
N VAL A 252 -0.02 -53.76 -19.89
CA VAL A 252 -1.35 -54.17 -20.38
C VAL A 252 -1.26 -54.89 -21.72
N ALA A 253 -0.51 -54.35 -22.70
CA ALA A 253 -0.35 -54.99 -24.01
C ALA A 253 0.42 -56.32 -23.93
N PHE A 254 1.45 -56.41 -23.07
CA PHE A 254 2.18 -57.64 -22.82
C PHE A 254 1.30 -58.72 -22.17
N LEU A 255 0.56 -58.38 -21.11
CA LEU A 255 -0.35 -59.33 -20.46
C LEU A 255 -1.47 -59.78 -21.40
N ALA A 256 -2.08 -58.86 -22.16
CA ALA A 256 -3.13 -59.22 -23.12
C ALA A 256 -2.63 -60.19 -24.20
N ALA A 257 -1.42 -59.96 -24.73
CA ALA A 257 -0.79 -60.85 -25.71
C ALA A 257 -0.39 -62.21 -25.10
N ALA A 258 0.11 -62.23 -23.86
CA ALA A 258 0.47 -63.45 -23.13
C ALA A 258 -0.77 -64.30 -22.78
N MET A 259 -1.84 -63.67 -22.27
CA MET A 259 -3.15 -64.31 -22.05
C MET A 259 -3.74 -64.88 -23.35
N SER A 260 -3.53 -64.18 -24.47
CA SER A 260 -3.89 -64.65 -25.82
C SER A 260 -2.97 -65.76 -26.37
N ARG A 261 -2.12 -66.35 -25.52
CA ARG A 261 -1.17 -67.43 -25.85
C ARG A 261 -0.24 -67.13 -27.03
N LYS A 262 0.07 -65.85 -27.29
CA LYS A 262 1.05 -65.47 -28.31
C LYS A 262 2.46 -65.89 -27.85
N PRO A 263 3.37 -66.27 -28.78
CA PRO A 263 4.74 -66.58 -28.41
C PRO A 263 5.42 -65.36 -27.77
N PRO A 264 6.34 -65.55 -26.79
CA PRO A 264 6.84 -64.47 -25.93
C PRO A 264 7.51 -63.34 -26.70
N ARG A 265 8.14 -63.62 -27.85
CA ARG A 265 8.72 -62.61 -28.75
C ARG A 265 7.67 -61.64 -29.31
N ILE A 266 6.47 -62.13 -29.65
CA ILE A 266 5.37 -61.29 -30.15
C ILE A 266 4.79 -60.45 -29.01
N ALA A 267 4.54 -61.07 -27.84
CA ALA A 267 4.02 -60.33 -26.68
C ALA A 267 4.95 -59.19 -26.23
N LEU A 268 6.27 -59.45 -26.21
CA LEU A 268 7.28 -58.44 -25.93
C LEU A 268 7.30 -57.34 -27.00
N GLY A 269 7.25 -57.73 -28.29
CA GLY A 269 7.21 -56.78 -29.41
C GLY A 269 5.97 -55.86 -29.39
N THR A 270 4.78 -56.40 -29.08
CA THR A 270 3.55 -55.59 -28.97
C THR A 270 3.58 -54.63 -27.78
N GLY A 271 4.12 -55.07 -26.63
CA GLY A 271 4.31 -54.19 -25.47
C GLY A 271 5.30 -53.07 -25.76
N LEU A 272 6.45 -53.41 -26.35
CA LEU A 272 7.49 -52.44 -26.69
C LEU A 272 7.00 -51.40 -27.72
N LEU A 273 6.27 -51.85 -28.75
CA LEU A 273 5.69 -50.97 -29.76
C LEU A 273 4.70 -49.98 -29.14
N ALA A 274 3.81 -50.44 -28.25
CA ALA A 274 2.88 -49.57 -27.54
C ALA A 274 3.61 -48.51 -26.68
N ALA A 275 4.65 -48.91 -25.95
CA ALA A 275 5.47 -47.99 -25.15
C ALA A 275 6.19 -46.94 -26.02
N VAL A 276 6.79 -47.36 -27.13
CA VAL A 276 7.48 -46.46 -28.08
C VAL A 276 6.52 -45.44 -28.70
N ILE A 277 5.31 -45.86 -29.10
CA ILE A 277 4.28 -44.95 -29.60
C ILE A 277 3.95 -43.86 -28.56
N VAL A 278 3.81 -44.22 -27.29
CA VAL A 278 3.53 -43.26 -26.20
C VAL A 278 4.71 -42.32 -25.95
N MET A 279 5.96 -42.81 -25.99
CA MET A 279 7.16 -41.99 -25.84
C MET A 279 7.39 -41.00 -27.00
N ILE A 280 6.90 -41.33 -28.21
CA ILE A 280 6.95 -40.45 -29.39
C ILE A 280 5.84 -39.40 -29.32
N ILE A 281 4.60 -39.82 -29.10
CA ILE A 281 3.43 -38.91 -29.07
C ILE A 281 3.47 -37.98 -27.85
N ARG A 282 4.01 -38.44 -26.72
CA ARG A 282 4.07 -37.71 -25.44
C ARG A 282 2.73 -37.05 -25.08
N PRO A 283 1.61 -37.80 -25.06
CA PRO A 283 0.31 -37.23 -24.78
C PRO A 283 0.32 -36.53 -23.41
N SER A 284 -0.44 -35.45 -23.30
CA SER A 284 -0.76 -34.76 -22.04
C SER A 284 -1.61 -35.68 -21.15
N GLY A 285 -0.95 -36.67 -20.54
CA GLY A 285 -1.57 -37.69 -19.71
C GLY A 285 -2.09 -37.12 -18.39
N LEU A 286 -3.07 -37.81 -17.81
CA LEU A 286 -3.75 -37.45 -16.57
C LEU A 286 -2.73 -37.13 -15.45
N PRO A 287 -2.91 -36.01 -14.70
CA PRO A 287 -1.86 -35.51 -13.80
C PRO A 287 -1.51 -36.47 -12.65
N PHE A 288 -2.43 -37.33 -12.22
CA PHE A 288 -2.16 -38.36 -11.20
C PHE A 288 -1.17 -39.45 -11.66
N LEU A 289 -0.89 -39.56 -12.96
CA LEU A 289 0.13 -40.46 -13.50
C LEU A 289 1.54 -39.86 -13.42
N ALA A 290 1.68 -38.56 -13.17
CA ALA A 290 2.99 -37.95 -12.95
C ALA A 290 3.51 -38.29 -11.53
N PHE A 291 4.79 -38.65 -11.41
CA PHE A 291 5.36 -39.10 -10.13
C PHE A 291 6.63 -38.35 -9.75
N GLY A 292 6.67 -37.87 -8.51
CA GLY A 292 7.72 -37.01 -7.95
C GLY A 292 7.75 -35.62 -8.58
N SER A 293 8.09 -34.60 -7.80
CA SER A 293 8.33 -33.24 -8.29
C SER A 293 9.81 -32.91 -8.25
N ARG A 294 10.36 -32.46 -9.38
CA ARG A 294 11.56 -31.62 -9.37
C ARG A 294 11.07 -30.19 -9.27
N SER A 295 11.63 -29.44 -8.32
CA SER A 295 11.36 -28.01 -8.22
C SER A 295 11.68 -27.30 -9.54
N ALA A 296 11.05 -26.14 -9.71
CA ALA A 296 11.18 -25.37 -10.92
C ALA A 296 12.64 -24.93 -11.15
N ALA A 297 12.96 -24.51 -12.38
CA ALA A 297 14.27 -23.92 -12.62
C ALA A 297 14.44 -22.69 -11.72
N VAL A 298 15.52 -22.67 -10.96
CA VAL A 298 15.94 -21.51 -10.16
C VAL A 298 16.05 -20.30 -11.08
N LEU A 299 15.38 -19.19 -10.70
CA LEU A 299 15.57 -17.90 -11.37
C LEU A 299 17.05 -17.52 -11.31
N ASP A 300 17.59 -16.93 -12.37
CA ASP A 300 18.92 -16.32 -12.25
C ASP A 300 18.87 -15.12 -11.29
N GLU A 301 20.04 -14.71 -10.79
CA GLU A 301 20.14 -13.67 -9.77
C GLU A 301 19.56 -12.32 -10.22
N ARG A 302 19.61 -12.02 -11.52
CA ARG A 302 19.08 -10.79 -12.11
C ARG A 302 17.55 -10.82 -12.14
N ASP A 303 16.97 -11.91 -12.61
CA ASP A 303 15.52 -12.09 -12.69
C ASP A 303 14.90 -12.24 -11.29
N ALA A 304 15.57 -12.92 -10.36
CA ALA A 304 15.17 -12.99 -8.95
C ALA A 304 15.17 -11.60 -8.29
N ARG A 305 16.22 -10.79 -8.54
CA ARG A 305 16.31 -9.42 -8.05
C ARG A 305 15.20 -8.53 -8.62
N ALA A 306 14.98 -8.56 -9.94
CA ALA A 306 13.92 -7.79 -10.58
C ALA A 306 12.51 -8.24 -10.10
N THR A 307 12.32 -9.54 -9.85
CA THR A 307 11.08 -10.09 -9.27
C THR A 307 10.83 -9.51 -7.87
N PHE A 308 11.86 -9.48 -7.01
CA PHE A 308 11.74 -8.90 -5.67
C PHE A 308 11.49 -7.39 -5.70
N GLU A 309 12.25 -6.63 -6.50
CA GLU A 309 12.11 -5.17 -6.60
C GLU A 309 10.69 -4.77 -7.07
N ALA A 310 10.13 -5.50 -8.05
CA ALA A 310 8.74 -5.32 -8.49
C ALA A 310 7.71 -5.66 -7.41
N LEU A 311 7.89 -6.76 -6.66
CA LEU A 311 7.02 -7.13 -5.55
C LEU A 311 7.06 -6.09 -4.41
N GLN A 312 8.24 -5.57 -4.09
CA GLN A 312 8.42 -4.54 -3.06
C GLN A 312 7.78 -3.21 -3.48
N ALA A 313 7.99 -2.77 -4.73
CA ALA A 313 7.34 -1.57 -5.26
C ALA A 313 5.80 -1.69 -5.23
N ASN A 314 5.26 -2.85 -5.62
CA ASN A 314 3.83 -3.11 -5.59
C ASN A 314 3.24 -3.17 -4.18
N LEU A 315 3.97 -3.69 -3.20
CA LEU A 315 3.58 -3.68 -1.79
C LEU A 315 3.37 -2.26 -1.27
N TYR A 316 4.24 -1.30 -1.63
CA TYR A 316 4.03 0.11 -1.25
C TYR A 316 2.89 0.76 -2.07
N ARG A 317 2.81 0.53 -3.38
CA ARG A 317 1.72 1.05 -4.25
C ARG A 317 0.33 0.52 -3.89
N ALA A 318 0.23 -0.62 -3.20
CA ALA A 318 -1.05 -1.15 -2.74
C ALA A 318 -1.79 -0.20 -1.78
N PHE A 319 -1.09 0.72 -1.10
CA PHE A 319 -1.69 1.74 -0.24
C PHE A 319 -2.07 3.04 -0.95
N ASP A 320 -1.85 3.16 -2.28
CA ASP A 320 -2.41 4.26 -3.09
C ASP A 320 -3.87 4.01 -3.52
N TYR A 321 -4.43 2.83 -3.22
CA TYR A 321 -5.83 2.53 -3.48
C TYR A 321 -6.74 3.18 -2.43
N ASP A 322 -7.92 3.64 -2.84
CA ASP A 322 -8.83 4.42 -1.96
C ASP A 322 -9.67 3.57 -0.99
N SER A 323 -9.85 2.29 -1.29
CA SER A 323 -10.81 1.39 -0.65
C SER A 323 -10.13 0.13 -0.10
N GLU A 324 -10.55 -0.27 1.12
CA GLU A 324 -9.93 -1.36 1.89
C GLU A 324 -9.81 -2.68 1.10
N SER A 325 -10.85 -3.06 0.34
CA SER A 325 -10.82 -4.26 -0.49
C SER A 325 -9.78 -4.17 -1.61
N MET A 326 -9.65 -3.03 -2.28
CA MET A 326 -8.67 -2.84 -3.35
C MET A 326 -7.23 -2.80 -2.79
N VAL A 327 -7.02 -2.20 -1.61
CA VAL A 327 -5.73 -2.27 -0.89
C VAL A 327 -5.37 -3.73 -0.58
N TYR A 328 -6.30 -4.51 -0.02
CA TYR A 328 -6.06 -5.91 0.34
C TYR A 328 -5.80 -6.78 -0.89
N ASP A 329 -6.62 -6.66 -1.94
CA ASP A 329 -6.45 -7.40 -3.19
C ASP A 329 -5.13 -7.05 -3.89
N ALA A 330 -4.72 -5.77 -3.88
CA ALA A 330 -3.42 -5.34 -4.42
C ALA A 330 -2.24 -5.87 -3.60
N LEU A 331 -2.33 -5.86 -2.26
CA LEU A 331 -1.32 -6.49 -1.39
C LEU A 331 -1.21 -7.99 -1.66
N ALA A 332 -2.33 -8.69 -1.88
CA ALA A 332 -2.37 -10.12 -2.19
C ALA A 332 -1.73 -10.50 -3.54
N LEU A 333 -1.42 -9.53 -4.40
CA LEU A 333 -0.60 -9.71 -5.61
C LEU A 333 0.91 -9.69 -5.33
N SER A 334 1.34 -9.18 -4.17
CA SER A 334 2.76 -9.08 -3.78
C SER A 334 3.14 -9.87 -2.55
N VAL A 335 2.21 -10.07 -1.62
CA VAL A 335 2.42 -10.68 -0.30
C VAL A 335 1.52 -11.91 -0.15
N SER A 336 1.89 -12.84 0.73
CA SER A 336 1.15 -14.09 0.95
C SER A 336 1.24 -14.55 2.41
N GLY A 337 0.34 -15.47 2.80
CA GLY A 337 0.34 -16.07 4.12
C GLY A 337 0.01 -15.06 5.23
N GLU A 338 0.53 -15.31 6.43
CA GLU A 338 0.35 -14.48 7.62
C GLU A 338 0.86 -13.04 7.41
N LEU A 339 1.96 -12.88 6.67
CA LEU A 339 2.54 -11.57 6.33
C LEU A 339 1.57 -10.63 5.61
N LEU A 340 0.61 -11.15 4.84
CA LEU A 340 -0.41 -10.33 4.16
C LEU A 340 -1.34 -9.67 5.19
N GLU A 341 -1.88 -10.46 6.11
CA GLU A 341 -2.79 -9.99 7.16
C GLU A 341 -2.07 -9.06 8.14
N GLU A 342 -0.86 -9.44 8.59
CA GLU A 342 -0.03 -8.59 9.44
C GLU A 342 0.29 -7.24 8.79
N THR A 343 0.73 -7.23 7.52
CA THR A 343 1.06 -6.00 6.80
C THR A 343 -0.15 -5.09 6.68
N TYR A 344 -1.30 -5.63 6.25
CA TYR A 344 -2.55 -4.88 6.13
C TYR A 344 -3.00 -4.30 7.47
N LEU A 345 -3.12 -5.12 8.52
CA LEU A 345 -3.61 -4.69 9.83
C LEU A 345 -2.64 -3.77 10.59
N GLY A 346 -1.33 -3.89 10.38
CA GLY A 346 -0.36 -2.98 10.97
C GLY A 346 -0.40 -1.59 10.34
N VAL A 347 -0.34 -1.51 9.00
CA VAL A 347 -0.41 -0.22 8.29
C VAL A 347 -1.77 0.45 8.47
N ARG A 348 -2.88 -0.31 8.43
CA ARG A 348 -4.23 0.24 8.66
C ARG A 348 -4.35 0.89 10.04
N ARG A 349 -3.78 0.31 11.09
CA ARG A 349 -3.81 0.88 12.46
C ARG A 349 -3.07 2.22 12.54
N ALA A 350 -1.88 2.32 11.93
CA ALA A 350 -1.13 3.58 11.92
C ALA A 350 -1.85 4.68 11.13
N LEU A 351 -2.34 4.37 9.93
CA LEU A 351 -3.09 5.33 9.11
C LEU A 351 -4.37 5.83 9.80
N VAL A 352 -5.08 4.99 10.56
CA VAL A 352 -6.26 5.43 11.33
C VAL A 352 -5.88 6.40 12.45
N ILE A 353 -4.77 6.13 13.17
CA ILE A 353 -4.27 7.03 14.23
C ILE A 353 -3.82 8.38 13.64
N GLU A 354 -3.21 8.37 12.47
CA GLU A 354 -2.87 9.59 11.72
C GLU A 354 -4.13 10.36 11.26
N GLU A 355 -5.10 9.69 10.64
CA GLU A 355 -6.36 10.29 10.17
C GLU A 355 -7.17 10.90 11.34
N GLU A 356 -7.22 10.25 12.51
CA GLU A 356 -7.81 10.79 13.75
C GLU A 356 -7.09 12.05 14.26
N GLY A 357 -5.76 12.11 14.08
CA GLY A 357 -4.95 13.29 14.37
C GLY A 357 -5.07 14.43 13.35
N GLY A 358 -5.82 14.23 12.25
CA GLY A 358 -5.89 15.16 11.13
C GLY A 358 -4.61 15.19 10.27
N ALA A 359 -3.84 14.11 10.30
CA ALA A 359 -2.64 13.91 9.49
C ALA A 359 -2.91 13.00 8.28
N MET A 360 -2.19 13.24 7.19
CA MET A 360 -2.21 12.45 5.98
C MET A 360 -0.79 12.03 5.60
N SER A 361 -0.47 10.75 5.75
CA SER A 361 0.82 10.17 5.35
C SER A 361 0.77 9.55 3.96
N ARG A 362 1.85 9.69 3.18
CA ARG A 362 2.04 9.02 1.88
C ARG A 362 3.52 8.73 1.65
N VAL A 363 3.82 7.59 1.03
CA VAL A 363 5.12 7.32 0.42
C VAL A 363 5.24 8.11 -0.88
N VAL A 364 6.24 8.98 -0.96
CA VAL A 364 6.57 9.81 -2.13
C VAL A 364 7.48 9.05 -3.08
N ALA A 365 8.50 8.36 -2.55
CA ALA A 365 9.43 7.58 -3.34
C ALA A 365 9.94 6.33 -2.60
N LEU A 366 10.22 5.28 -3.37
CA LEU A 366 10.90 4.08 -2.95
C LEU A 366 12.18 3.93 -3.79
N THR A 367 13.33 3.93 -3.14
CA THR A 367 14.64 3.78 -3.81
C THR A 367 15.36 2.54 -3.29
N PRO A 368 15.48 1.46 -4.09
CA PRO A 368 16.34 0.34 -3.77
C PRO A 368 17.80 0.80 -3.68
N MET A 369 18.49 0.46 -2.59
CA MET A 369 19.90 0.80 -2.36
C MET A 369 20.81 -0.41 -2.58
N SER A 370 20.39 -1.58 -2.12
CA SER A 370 21.06 -2.85 -2.34
C SER A 370 20.04 -3.99 -2.37
N THR A 371 20.18 -4.93 -3.28
CA THR A 371 19.35 -6.14 -3.35
C THR A 371 20.23 -7.33 -3.68
N VAL A 372 20.45 -8.23 -2.73
CA VAL A 372 21.35 -9.37 -2.86
C VAL A 372 20.59 -10.68 -2.64
N ILE A 373 20.68 -11.61 -3.58
CA ILE A 373 20.05 -12.92 -3.46
C ILE A 373 20.96 -13.80 -2.57
N ALA A 374 20.53 -14.02 -1.33
CA ALA A 374 21.32 -14.73 -0.33
C ALA A 374 21.34 -16.25 -0.54
N SER A 375 20.22 -16.83 -1.00
CA SER A 375 20.13 -18.26 -1.32
C SER A 375 18.87 -18.59 -2.14
N HIS A 376 18.88 -19.74 -2.81
CA HIS A 376 17.69 -20.36 -3.39
C HIS A 376 17.39 -21.67 -2.67
N GLY A 377 16.11 -22.06 -2.62
CA GLY A 377 15.67 -23.27 -1.94
C GLY A 377 14.21 -23.61 -2.26
N GLU A 378 13.57 -24.30 -1.34
CA GLU A 378 12.16 -24.67 -1.41
C GLU A 378 11.50 -24.43 -0.04
N ILE A 379 10.22 -24.05 -0.04
CA ILE A 379 9.37 -24.00 1.15
C ILE A 379 8.11 -24.82 0.92
N ALA A 380 7.41 -25.21 1.99
CA ALA A 380 6.07 -25.78 1.88
C ALA A 380 5.04 -24.65 1.71
N ASP A 381 4.16 -24.76 0.72
CA ASP A 381 2.98 -23.91 0.62
C ASP A 381 1.90 -24.31 1.65
N ALA A 382 0.79 -23.56 1.70
CA ALA A 382 -0.33 -23.84 2.61
C ALA A 382 -1.00 -25.23 2.41
N THR A 383 -0.71 -25.93 1.31
CA THR A 383 -1.16 -27.31 1.05
C THR A 383 -0.13 -28.38 1.44
N GLY A 384 1.02 -27.97 1.98
CA GLY A 384 2.16 -28.83 2.30
C GLY A 384 3.00 -29.23 1.09
N LYS A 385 2.81 -28.59 -0.06
CA LYS A 385 3.53 -28.90 -1.30
C LYS A 385 4.80 -28.06 -1.38
N SER A 386 5.91 -28.69 -1.76
CA SER A 386 7.18 -27.99 -1.97
C SER A 386 7.10 -27.05 -3.19
N VAL A 387 7.38 -25.77 -2.96
CA VAL A 387 7.44 -24.71 -3.99
C VAL A 387 8.82 -24.06 -3.99
N ALA A 388 9.26 -23.60 -5.16
CA ALA A 388 10.53 -22.90 -5.29
C ALA A 388 10.52 -21.58 -4.50
N ALA A 389 11.61 -21.28 -3.82
CA ALA A 389 11.76 -20.04 -3.05
C ALA A 389 13.19 -19.48 -3.16
N PHE A 390 13.33 -18.20 -2.85
CA PHE A 390 14.64 -17.56 -2.69
C PHE A 390 14.62 -16.54 -1.55
N VAL A 391 15.80 -16.34 -0.95
CA VAL A 391 16.02 -15.42 0.17
C VAL A 391 16.73 -14.20 -0.37
N VAL A 392 16.22 -13.01 -0.04
CA VAL A 392 16.78 -11.71 -0.45
C VAL A 392 17.21 -10.96 0.80
N ASN A 393 18.42 -10.42 0.80
CA ASN A 393 18.82 -9.38 1.74
C ASN A 393 18.76 -8.06 0.97
N ALA A 394 17.96 -7.11 1.45
CA ALA A 394 17.74 -5.83 0.77
C ALA A 394 17.97 -4.65 1.72
N SER A 395 18.44 -3.55 1.18
CA SER A 395 18.34 -2.23 1.79
C SER A 395 17.69 -1.24 0.83
N TRP A 396 16.82 -0.40 1.35
CA TRP A 396 16.03 0.55 0.58
C TRP A 396 15.72 1.80 1.39
N ARG A 397 15.51 2.89 0.67
CA ARG A 397 15.09 4.18 1.21
C ARG A 397 13.63 4.41 0.87
N VAL A 398 12.85 4.83 1.87
CA VAL A 398 11.48 5.31 1.72
C VAL A 398 11.47 6.80 2.05
N GLU A 399 11.08 7.60 1.08
CA GLU A 399 10.75 9.00 1.29
C GLU A 399 9.23 9.09 1.45
N GLY A 400 8.76 9.64 2.56
CA GLY A 400 7.34 9.86 2.81
C GLY A 400 7.07 11.28 3.28
N ARG A 401 5.84 11.73 3.02
CA ARG A 401 5.34 13.05 3.41
C ARG A 401 4.17 12.85 4.36
N VAL A 402 4.24 13.48 5.53
CA VAL A 402 3.14 13.57 6.49
C VAL A 402 2.65 15.01 6.49
N THR A 403 1.44 15.25 5.99
CA THR A 403 0.84 16.59 6.03
C THR A 403 -0.20 16.67 7.13
N HIS A 404 -0.10 17.68 7.98
CA HIS A 404 -1.03 17.91 9.09
C HIS A 404 -1.06 19.40 9.43
N TRP A 405 -2.24 19.91 9.81
CA TRP A 405 -2.39 21.27 10.35
C TRP A 405 -1.69 22.35 9.51
N GLY A 406 -1.90 22.33 8.19
CA GLY A 406 -1.44 23.35 7.24
C GLY A 406 0.06 23.31 6.88
N HIS A 407 0.80 22.27 7.31
CA HIS A 407 2.21 22.12 6.94
C HIS A 407 2.60 20.65 6.72
N ALA A 408 3.60 20.43 5.87
CA ALA A 408 4.08 19.10 5.50
C ALA A 408 5.44 18.80 6.12
N HIS A 409 5.63 17.56 6.57
CA HIS A 409 6.89 17.02 7.05
C HIS A 409 7.37 15.92 6.11
N ASP A 410 8.46 16.19 5.40
CA ASP A 410 9.15 15.17 4.63
C ASP A 410 10.06 14.35 5.54
N ARG A 411 9.98 13.03 5.42
CA ARG A 411 10.67 12.04 6.25
C ARG A 411 11.34 11.02 5.35
N THR A 412 12.66 10.94 5.43
CA THR A 412 13.46 9.91 4.76
C THR A 412 13.84 8.84 5.77
N ASN A 413 13.51 7.58 5.49
CA ASN A 413 13.93 6.44 6.29
C ASN A 413 14.67 5.42 5.42
N GLU A 414 15.75 4.88 5.95
CA GLU A 414 16.47 3.74 5.38
C GLU A 414 16.18 2.49 6.18
N TYR A 415 15.99 1.38 5.47
CA TYR A 415 15.68 0.08 6.02
C TYR A 415 16.68 -0.94 5.52
N GLU A 416 16.97 -1.93 6.35
CA GLU A 416 17.60 -3.18 5.94
C GLU A 416 16.70 -4.33 6.39
N GLY A 417 16.57 -5.35 5.56
CA GLY A 417 15.72 -6.50 5.86
C GLY A 417 16.03 -7.72 5.02
N ARG A 418 15.52 -8.85 5.49
CA ARG A 418 15.65 -10.17 4.89
C ARG A 418 14.28 -10.71 4.54
N PHE A 419 14.10 -11.15 3.31
CA PHE A 419 12.82 -11.56 2.75
C PHE A 419 12.90 -12.98 2.19
N VAL A 420 11.78 -13.70 2.25
CA VAL A 420 11.59 -14.97 1.53
C VAL A 420 10.56 -14.75 0.45
N VAL A 421 10.92 -15.02 -0.81
CA VAL A 421 10.04 -14.92 -1.97
C VAL A 421 9.74 -16.33 -2.48
N ALA A 422 8.46 -16.67 -2.66
CA ALA A 422 7.99 -18.02 -2.96
C ALA A 422 7.13 -18.08 -4.23
N ALA A 423 7.30 -19.16 -5.01
CA ALA A 423 6.58 -19.46 -6.24
C ALA A 423 5.23 -20.13 -5.95
N LEU A 424 4.25 -19.35 -5.50
CA LEU A 424 2.90 -19.84 -5.23
C LEU A 424 2.10 -20.05 -6.53
N ALA A 425 0.92 -20.68 -6.40
CA ALA A 425 0.07 -21.00 -7.54
C ALA A 425 -0.31 -19.77 -8.38
N ASP A 426 -0.54 -18.64 -7.73
CA ASP A 426 -1.01 -17.38 -8.34
C ASP A 426 0.14 -16.39 -8.62
N GLY A 427 1.39 -16.84 -8.54
CA GLY A 427 2.58 -16.07 -8.88
C GLY A 427 3.67 -16.10 -7.81
N TRP A 428 4.78 -15.38 -8.06
CA TRP A 428 5.73 -15.06 -7.00
C TRP A 428 5.09 -14.13 -5.96
N ARG A 429 5.38 -14.36 -4.68
CA ARG A 429 4.95 -13.51 -3.56
C ARG A 429 6.07 -13.43 -2.52
N ILE A 430 6.16 -12.29 -1.83
CA ILE A 430 6.85 -12.19 -0.55
C ILE A 430 6.03 -13.02 0.45
N HIS A 431 6.67 -14.01 1.06
CA HIS A 431 6.04 -14.96 1.97
C HIS A 431 6.41 -14.69 3.43
N ASP A 432 7.63 -14.22 3.66
CA ASP A 432 8.16 -13.88 4.98
C ASP A 432 9.10 -12.66 4.84
N ALA A 433 9.19 -11.84 5.89
CA ALA A 433 9.92 -10.58 5.91
C ALA A 433 10.36 -10.19 7.34
N GLU A 434 11.67 -10.11 7.53
CA GLU A 434 12.34 -9.75 8.77
C GLU A 434 13.06 -8.40 8.58
N ILE A 435 12.68 -7.38 9.35
CA ILE A 435 13.34 -6.06 9.30
C ILE A 435 14.48 -6.04 10.31
N THR A 436 15.71 -5.96 9.81
CA THR A 436 16.94 -6.05 10.62
C THR A 436 17.47 -4.68 11.04
N ARG A 437 17.19 -3.63 10.26
CA ARG A 437 17.52 -2.23 10.60
C ARG A 437 16.44 -1.29 10.10
N GLN A 438 16.23 -0.22 10.86
CA GLN A 438 15.48 0.96 10.46
C GLN A 438 16.19 2.19 11.02
N GLU A 439 16.42 3.18 10.17
CA GLU A 439 17.08 4.43 10.55
C GLU A 439 16.41 5.61 9.83
N ARG A 440 16.07 6.66 10.60
CA ARG A 440 15.63 7.92 10.00
C ARG A 440 16.86 8.68 9.55
N VAL A 441 16.91 9.03 8.28
CA VAL A 441 17.99 9.84 7.70
C VAL A 441 17.49 11.28 7.61
N GLU A 442 18.21 12.20 8.25
CA GLU A 442 18.00 13.62 8.02
C GLU A 442 18.49 13.94 6.60
N ASN A 443 17.58 14.37 5.72
CA ASN A 443 17.99 15.05 4.49
C ASN A 443 18.80 16.27 4.93
N ALA A 444 20.08 16.33 4.55
CA ALA A 444 20.88 17.52 4.77
C ALA A 444 20.14 18.72 4.15
N GLU A 445 19.77 19.69 4.99
CA GLU A 445 19.15 20.93 4.51
C GLU A 445 19.99 21.48 3.34
N LEU A 446 19.33 21.80 2.23
CA LEU A 446 19.99 22.55 1.16
C LEU A 446 20.68 23.76 1.81
N PRO A 447 21.99 23.96 1.60
CA PRO A 447 22.78 24.86 2.43
C PRO A 447 22.13 26.22 2.46
N GLN A 448 21.76 26.66 3.67
CA GLN A 448 21.12 27.95 3.90
C GLN A 448 21.94 29.01 3.18
N MET A 449 21.33 29.63 2.16
CA MET A 449 21.96 30.67 1.36
C MET A 449 22.52 31.72 2.34
N PRO A 450 23.83 32.02 2.30
CA PRO A 450 24.45 32.83 3.34
C PRO A 450 23.72 34.16 3.43
N THR A 451 23.22 34.46 4.63
CA THR A 451 22.51 35.71 4.91
C THR A 451 23.41 36.88 4.53
N VAL A 452 23.09 37.55 3.42
CA VAL A 452 23.76 38.80 3.05
C VAL A 452 23.51 39.78 4.20
N PRO A 453 24.56 40.30 4.86
CA PRO A 453 24.37 41.30 5.90
C PRO A 453 23.69 42.52 5.29
N VAL A 454 22.50 42.86 5.78
CA VAL A 454 21.84 44.12 5.41
C VAL A 454 22.62 45.25 6.07
N ASP A 455 23.31 46.05 5.26
CA ASP A 455 24.02 47.25 5.70
C ASP A 455 22.98 48.27 6.22
N PRO A 456 23.04 48.72 7.50
CA PRO A 456 22.00 49.55 8.12
C PRO A 456 22.06 51.02 7.69
N LEU A 457 22.23 51.29 6.40
CA LEU A 457 22.27 52.63 5.79
C LEU A 457 21.50 52.64 4.47
N ASN A 458 20.16 52.72 4.56
CA ASN A 458 19.28 53.38 3.58
C ASN A 458 17.82 53.43 4.11
N GLU A 459 17.62 54.08 5.25
CA GLU A 459 16.34 54.76 5.53
C GLU A 459 16.46 56.21 5.03
N GLU A 460 16.12 56.47 3.77
CA GLU A 460 15.63 57.76 3.27
C GLU A 460 15.19 57.64 1.80
N LEU A 461 13.87 57.47 1.58
CA LEU A 461 13.05 58.08 0.50
C LEU A 461 11.58 57.63 0.58
#